data_AF-A0A662RHF6-F1
#
_entry.id   AF-A0A662RHF6-F1
#
_cell.length_a   1.000
_cell.length_b   1.000
_cell.length_c   1.000
_cell.angle_alpha   90.00
_cell.angle_beta   90.00
_cell.angle_gamma   90.00
#
_symmetry.space_group_name_H-M   'P 1'
#
loop_
_entity.id
_entity.type
_entity.pdbx_description
1 polymer ?
#
loop_
_entity_poly.entity_id
_entity_poly.type
_entity_poly.pdbx_seq_one_letter_code
_entity_poly.pdbx_strand_id
1 'polypeptide(L)'
;MKRITYLVLVIGMIVCATALNGCIHPDDAERASPPDGGAYLNSTNIDCMDCHTVQYFTIKDGSGRHAHLNCTFCHIQHGYQPDCRTCHPDTHGTGIQGCGICHPDPHAPELRINDSHINDSICQPCHLPQYDAIDKGTGRHSKLKCDLCHVQHGYLPSCEDCHGLFHGSDVTECDDCHDPHVPESIEFDYGNNSECARCHHTVIEETFAREHTKHADLSCYMCHPLHAETLMCIDCHPGHSTGMSMRDCRNCHRIGHVPTDILYSPDSAETKSGLCVDCHAKPFNTMYESESEHRYIECVECHPIHDTTIVCEVCHTMGPSHGTECVACHDSAHDTIP
;
A
#
# COMPACT_ATOMS: atom_id res chain seq x y z
N MET A 1 -12.92 45.49 -58.59
CA MET A 1 -13.65 45.95 -57.39
C MET A 1 -15.18 45.83 -57.48
N LYS A 2 -15.84 46.07 -58.64
CA LYS A 2 -17.33 46.00 -58.74
C LYS A 2 -17.97 44.60 -58.73
N ARG A 3 -17.22 43.51 -58.95
CA ARG A 3 -17.77 42.13 -58.97
C ARG A 3 -17.87 41.46 -57.59
N ILE A 4 -17.05 41.89 -56.63
CA ILE A 4 -17.06 41.33 -55.26
C ILE A 4 -18.21 41.96 -54.45
N THR A 5 -18.54 43.23 -54.69
CA THR A 5 -19.66 43.92 -54.04
C THR A 5 -21.03 43.34 -54.44
N TYR A 6 -21.17 42.86 -55.68
CA TYR A 6 -22.42 42.27 -56.17
C TYR A 6 -22.69 40.87 -55.60
N LEU A 7 -21.62 40.09 -55.33
CA LEU A 7 -21.75 38.77 -54.71
C LEU A 7 -22.15 38.85 -53.23
N VAL A 8 -21.62 39.84 -52.50
CA VAL A 8 -21.95 40.06 -51.08
C VAL A 8 -23.40 40.55 -50.91
N LEU A 9 -23.91 41.37 -51.84
CA LEU A 9 -25.31 41.85 -51.81
C LEU A 9 -26.33 40.76 -52.17
N VAL A 10 -26.00 39.84 -53.08
CA VAL A 10 -26.89 38.73 -53.45
C VAL A 10 -26.93 37.66 -52.37
N ILE A 11 -25.80 37.35 -51.71
CA ILE A 11 -25.77 36.41 -50.57
C ILE A 11 -26.47 37.01 -49.34
N GLY A 12 -26.33 38.33 -49.09
CA GLY A 12 -27.04 39.01 -48.01
C GLY A 12 -28.56 39.01 -48.17
N MET A 13 -29.09 39.10 -49.40
CA MET A 13 -30.55 39.02 -49.64
C MET A 13 -31.11 37.59 -49.57
N ILE A 14 -30.30 36.57 -49.85
CA ILE A 14 -30.73 35.16 -49.73
C ILE A 14 -30.79 34.73 -48.26
N VAL A 15 -29.88 35.23 -47.41
CA VAL A 15 -29.91 34.96 -45.95
C VAL A 15 -31.06 35.70 -45.24
N CYS A 16 -31.48 36.87 -45.73
CA CYS A 16 -32.68 37.55 -45.20
C CYS A 16 -33.99 36.90 -45.66
N ALA A 17 -34.03 36.21 -46.80
CA ALA A 17 -35.26 35.58 -47.32
C ALA A 17 -35.58 34.22 -46.67
N THR A 18 -34.61 33.56 -46.04
CA THR A 18 -34.84 32.30 -45.31
C THR A 18 -35.08 32.48 -43.82
N ALA A 19 -34.92 33.70 -43.28
CA ALA A 19 -35.23 34.04 -41.89
C ALA A 19 -36.73 34.38 -41.65
N LEU A 20 -37.57 34.36 -42.69
CA LEU A 20 -39.00 34.70 -42.59
C LEU A 20 -39.96 33.52 -42.81
N ASN A 21 -39.45 32.31 -43.09
CA ASN A 21 -40.26 31.10 -42.96
C ASN A 21 -40.10 30.53 -41.55
N GLY A 22 -40.54 31.32 -40.57
CA GLY A 22 -40.99 30.77 -39.30
C GLY A 22 -42.13 29.81 -39.61
N CYS A 23 -41.96 28.54 -39.23
CA CYS A 23 -43.07 27.61 -39.17
C CYS A 23 -44.11 28.22 -38.23
N ILE A 24 -45.20 28.75 -38.81
CA ILE A 24 -46.41 29.07 -38.07
C ILE A 24 -46.96 27.74 -37.56
N HIS A 25 -46.61 27.39 -36.33
CA HIS A 25 -47.43 26.49 -35.55
C HIS A 25 -48.68 27.28 -35.17
N PRO A 26 -49.89 26.82 -35.54
CA PRO A 26 -51.07 27.33 -34.86
C PRO A 26 -50.97 26.87 -33.39
N ASP A 27 -51.31 27.79 -32.50
CA ASP A 27 -51.41 27.63 -31.05
C ASP A 27 -50.22 28.17 -30.21
N ASP A 28 -49.83 29.43 -30.47
CA ASP A 28 -49.38 30.33 -29.39
C ASP A 28 -50.60 30.72 -28.52
N ALA A 29 -51.25 29.72 -27.91
CA ALA A 29 -51.91 29.98 -26.66
C ALA A 29 -50.77 30.19 -25.67
N GLU A 30 -50.62 31.43 -25.20
CA GLU A 30 -49.81 31.77 -24.04
C GLU A 30 -50.11 30.72 -22.97
N ARG A 31 -49.22 29.73 -22.85
CA ARG A 31 -49.41 28.60 -21.95
C ARG A 31 -49.13 29.16 -20.58
N ALA A 32 -50.16 29.78 -20.01
CA ALA A 32 -50.14 30.32 -18.67
C ALA A 32 -49.52 29.24 -17.79
N SER A 33 -48.44 29.58 -17.08
CA SER A 33 -47.91 28.69 -16.05
C SER A 33 -49.10 28.27 -15.20
N PRO A 34 -49.34 26.96 -15.04
CA PRO A 34 -50.50 26.53 -14.30
C PRO A 34 -50.50 27.15 -12.91
N PRO A 35 -51.67 27.52 -12.35
CA PRO A 35 -51.70 28.10 -11.02
C PRO A 35 -51.07 27.12 -10.04
N ASP A 36 -50.07 27.60 -9.29
CA ASP A 36 -49.46 26.83 -8.20
C ASP A 36 -50.55 26.33 -7.25
N GLY A 37 -50.55 25.03 -6.95
CA GLY A 37 -51.57 24.37 -6.12
C GLY A 37 -52.73 23.70 -6.86
N GLY A 38 -52.75 23.67 -8.19
CA GLY A 38 -53.71 22.85 -8.96
C GLY A 38 -53.47 21.34 -8.80
N ALA A 39 -54.53 20.56 -8.52
CA ALA A 39 -54.47 19.10 -8.44
C ALA A 39 -54.67 18.46 -9.82
N TYR A 40 -53.68 17.70 -10.29
CA TYR A 40 -53.69 17.04 -11.60
C TYR A 40 -54.16 15.59 -11.53
N LEU A 41 -55.39 15.39 -11.05
CA LEU A 41 -55.93 14.06 -10.74
C LEU A 41 -56.05 13.10 -11.95
N ASN A 42 -55.82 13.58 -13.18
CA ASN A 42 -55.92 12.80 -14.42
C ASN A 42 -54.75 13.04 -15.42
N SER A 43 -53.64 13.65 -14.99
CA SER A 43 -52.49 13.88 -15.88
C SER A 43 -51.59 12.64 -15.98
N THR A 44 -51.06 12.43 -17.17
CA THR A 44 -50.05 11.41 -17.48
C THR A 44 -48.65 12.04 -17.48
N ASN A 45 -47.59 11.23 -17.41
CA ASN A 45 -46.21 11.75 -17.36
C ASN A 45 -45.87 12.63 -18.57
N ILE A 46 -46.47 12.37 -19.74
CA ILE A 46 -46.21 13.16 -20.95
C ILE A 46 -46.76 14.58 -20.83
N ASP A 47 -47.82 14.79 -20.05
CA ASP A 47 -48.41 16.13 -19.82
C ASP A 47 -47.46 17.01 -18.98
N CYS A 48 -46.63 16.38 -18.14
CA CYS A 48 -45.60 17.07 -17.35
C CYS A 48 -44.34 17.37 -18.18
N MET A 49 -44.06 16.60 -19.22
CA MET A 49 -42.84 16.72 -20.05
C MET A 49 -42.71 18.09 -20.72
N ASP A 50 -43.84 18.72 -21.04
CA ASP A 50 -43.91 20.01 -21.72
C ASP A 50 -43.23 21.14 -20.94
N CYS A 51 -43.08 21.00 -19.62
CA CYS A 51 -42.35 21.95 -18.76
C CYS A 51 -41.22 21.29 -17.94
N HIS A 52 -41.32 19.98 -17.65
CA HIS A 52 -40.36 19.22 -16.85
C HIS A 52 -39.58 18.21 -17.70
N THR A 53 -39.12 18.65 -18.87
CA THR A 53 -38.44 17.79 -19.85
C THR A 53 -37.21 17.09 -19.24
N VAL A 54 -36.41 17.80 -18.43
CA VAL A 54 -35.22 17.23 -17.78
C VAL A 54 -35.61 16.08 -16.86
N GLN A 55 -36.52 16.32 -15.92
CA GLN A 55 -36.95 15.29 -14.95
C GLN A 55 -37.64 14.11 -15.64
N TYR A 56 -38.44 14.38 -16.68
CA TYR A 56 -39.08 13.32 -17.46
C TYR A 56 -38.04 12.38 -18.09
N PHE A 57 -37.00 12.93 -18.74
CA PHE A 57 -35.93 12.11 -19.29
C PHE A 57 -35.07 11.47 -18.20
N THR A 58 -34.83 12.13 -17.06
CA THR A 58 -34.13 11.50 -15.94
C THR A 58 -34.88 10.28 -15.39
N ILE A 59 -36.21 10.31 -15.25
CA ILE A 59 -36.98 9.12 -14.82
C ILE A 59 -36.95 8.05 -15.90
N LYS A 60 -37.15 8.46 -17.16
CA LYS A 60 -37.27 7.54 -18.29
C LYS A 60 -35.97 6.80 -18.60
N ASP A 61 -34.85 7.52 -18.55
CA ASP A 61 -33.52 7.02 -18.92
C ASP A 61 -32.68 6.66 -17.68
N GLY A 62 -33.12 7.06 -16.48
CA GLY A 62 -32.39 6.89 -15.23
C GLY A 62 -32.32 5.45 -14.74
N SER A 63 -31.25 5.16 -14.00
CA SER A 63 -31.04 3.88 -13.35
C SER A 63 -31.56 3.93 -11.90
N GLY A 64 -32.83 3.57 -11.70
CA GLY A 64 -33.41 3.60 -10.35
C GLY A 64 -34.83 3.04 -10.30
N ARG A 65 -35.28 2.63 -9.11
CA ARG A 65 -36.63 2.06 -8.92
C ARG A 65 -37.76 3.07 -9.15
N HIS A 66 -37.45 4.37 -9.16
CA HIS A 66 -38.42 5.43 -9.48
C HIS A 66 -38.74 5.53 -10.97
N ALA A 67 -37.94 4.92 -11.86
CA ALA A 67 -38.16 4.92 -13.32
C ALA A 67 -39.53 4.36 -13.73
N HIS A 68 -40.15 3.54 -12.88
CA HIS A 68 -41.46 2.92 -13.12
C HIS A 68 -42.64 3.68 -12.51
N LEU A 69 -42.38 4.80 -11.83
CA LEU A 69 -43.41 5.59 -11.16
C LEU A 69 -43.93 6.69 -12.08
N ASN A 70 -45.22 6.99 -11.97
CA ASN A 70 -45.81 8.16 -12.61
C ASN A 70 -45.49 9.44 -11.82
N CYS A 71 -45.36 10.59 -12.48
CA CYS A 71 -45.10 11.87 -11.83
C CYS A 71 -46.14 12.17 -10.73
N THR A 72 -47.41 11.85 -11.02
CA THR A 72 -48.56 12.04 -10.11
C THR A 72 -48.58 11.07 -8.93
N PHE A 73 -47.75 10.02 -8.92
CA PHE A 73 -47.59 9.14 -7.77
C PHE A 73 -46.97 9.88 -6.59
N CYS A 74 -45.97 10.72 -6.86
CA CYS A 74 -45.30 11.53 -5.84
C CYS A 74 -45.83 12.96 -5.79
N HIS A 75 -46.07 13.58 -6.94
CA HIS A 75 -46.52 14.97 -7.05
C HIS A 75 -48.04 15.03 -7.14
N ILE A 76 -48.68 15.21 -5.98
CA ILE A 76 -50.15 15.26 -5.88
C ILE A 76 -50.74 16.60 -6.38
N GLN A 77 -49.92 17.65 -6.47
CA GLN A 77 -50.30 18.97 -6.98
C GLN A 77 -49.07 19.70 -7.56
N HIS A 78 -49.29 20.69 -8.42
CA HIS A 78 -48.20 21.54 -8.95
C HIS A 78 -47.45 22.26 -7.82
N GLY A 79 -46.12 22.32 -7.91
CA GLY A 79 -45.26 22.98 -6.91
C GLY A 79 -45.08 22.20 -5.59
N TYR A 80 -45.75 21.06 -5.41
CA TYR A 80 -45.52 20.20 -4.24
C TYR A 80 -44.26 19.36 -4.41
N GLN A 81 -43.33 19.47 -3.47
CA GLN A 81 -42.18 18.59 -3.37
C GLN A 81 -42.43 17.50 -2.32
N PRO A 82 -42.40 16.22 -2.70
CA PRO A 82 -42.62 15.12 -1.77
C PRO A 82 -41.46 14.97 -0.77
N ASP A 83 -41.79 14.69 0.49
CA ASP A 83 -40.79 14.21 1.46
C ASP A 83 -40.46 12.74 1.15
N CYS A 84 -39.19 12.47 0.86
CA CYS A 84 -38.67 11.13 0.56
C CYS A 84 -39.01 10.11 1.66
N ARG A 85 -39.06 10.55 2.92
CA ARG A 85 -39.32 9.71 4.10
C ARG A 85 -40.75 9.18 4.17
N THR A 86 -41.67 9.77 3.41
CA THR A 86 -43.05 9.28 3.29
C THR A 86 -43.08 7.85 2.77
N CYS A 87 -42.17 7.52 1.85
CA CYS A 87 -42.07 6.19 1.25
C CYS A 87 -40.82 5.43 1.70
N HIS A 88 -39.76 6.14 2.10
CA HIS A 88 -38.48 5.58 2.53
C HIS A 88 -38.19 5.91 4.00
N PRO A 89 -38.98 5.39 4.95
CA PRO A 89 -38.72 5.61 6.38
C PRO A 89 -37.45 4.85 6.80
N ASP A 90 -36.60 5.51 7.57
CA ASP A 90 -35.45 4.92 8.28
C ASP A 90 -34.40 4.19 7.43
N THR A 91 -34.33 4.42 6.11
CA THR A 91 -33.36 3.78 5.20
C THR A 91 -31.89 3.97 5.64
N HIS A 92 -31.59 5.09 6.30
CA HIS A 92 -30.28 5.39 6.91
C HIS A 92 -30.41 5.73 8.40
N GLY A 93 -31.46 5.23 9.06
CA GLY A 93 -31.80 5.57 10.45
C GLY A 93 -32.34 7.01 10.60
N THR A 94 -32.55 7.42 11.86
CA THR A 94 -33.19 8.71 12.19
C THR A 94 -32.25 9.91 12.19
N GLY A 95 -30.94 9.67 12.05
CA GLY A 95 -29.90 10.70 12.18
C GLY A 95 -29.65 11.51 10.90
N ILE A 96 -30.14 11.05 9.75
CA ILE A 96 -29.87 11.70 8.45
C ILE A 96 -31.07 12.54 8.02
N GLN A 97 -30.82 13.82 7.76
CA GLN A 97 -31.79 14.77 7.21
C GLN A 97 -31.25 15.35 5.90
N GLY A 98 -32.15 15.80 5.03
CA GLY A 98 -31.76 16.40 3.75
C GLY A 98 -31.21 15.38 2.76
N CYS A 99 -32.04 14.41 2.35
CA CYS A 99 -31.66 13.35 1.42
C CYS A 99 -30.97 13.86 0.13
N GLY A 100 -31.36 15.06 -0.32
CA GLY A 100 -30.81 15.73 -1.50
C GLY A 100 -29.33 16.14 -1.40
N ILE A 101 -28.74 16.13 -0.20
CA ILE A 101 -27.29 16.36 -0.01
C ILE A 101 -26.48 15.23 -0.65
N CYS A 102 -27.02 14.01 -0.62
CA CYS A 102 -26.37 12.80 -1.08
C CYS A 102 -27.05 12.24 -2.35
N HIS A 103 -28.36 12.42 -2.48
CA HIS A 103 -29.15 12.03 -3.64
C HIS A 103 -29.68 13.28 -4.33
N PRO A 104 -28.82 14.01 -5.08
CA PRO A 104 -29.17 15.32 -5.64
C PRO A 104 -30.34 15.24 -6.63
N ASP A 105 -30.53 14.09 -7.28
CA ASP A 105 -31.69 13.82 -8.11
C ASP A 105 -32.61 12.74 -7.52
N PRO A 106 -33.75 13.11 -6.90
CA PRO A 106 -34.71 12.14 -6.38
C PRO A 106 -35.50 11.41 -7.48
N HIS A 107 -35.44 11.85 -8.74
CA HIS A 107 -36.09 11.18 -9.88
C HIS A 107 -35.28 10.00 -10.40
N ALA A 108 -33.96 10.04 -10.22
CA ALA A 108 -33.05 8.93 -10.49
C ALA A 108 -32.06 8.79 -9.31
N PRO A 109 -32.54 8.36 -8.13
CA PRO A 109 -31.68 8.23 -6.97
C PRO A 109 -30.66 7.13 -7.24
N GLU A 110 -29.40 7.53 -7.40
CA GLU A 110 -28.31 6.59 -7.62
C GLU A 110 -28.13 5.68 -6.40
N LEU A 111 -27.81 4.41 -6.65
CA LEU A 111 -27.50 3.44 -5.59
C LEU A 111 -26.27 3.85 -4.79
N ARG A 112 -25.37 4.63 -5.39
CA ARG A 112 -24.11 5.03 -4.79
C ARG A 112 -23.75 6.45 -5.20
N ILE A 113 -23.41 7.25 -4.21
CA ILE A 113 -23.06 8.65 -4.38
C ILE A 113 -21.64 8.72 -4.96
N ASN A 114 -21.47 9.42 -6.08
CA ASN A 114 -20.17 9.66 -6.72
C ASN A 114 -19.95 11.17 -6.88
N ASP A 115 -19.95 11.87 -5.75
CA ASP A 115 -19.83 13.33 -5.71
C ASP A 115 -18.70 13.76 -4.76
N SER A 116 -17.63 14.32 -5.34
CA SER A 116 -16.46 14.86 -4.63
C SER A 116 -16.71 16.23 -3.99
N HIS A 117 -17.93 16.77 -4.09
CA HIS A 117 -18.32 18.02 -3.46
C HIS A 117 -18.90 17.85 -2.05
N ILE A 118 -19.05 16.60 -1.58
CA ILE A 118 -19.54 16.32 -0.23
C ILE A 118 -18.42 16.59 0.79
N ASN A 119 -18.73 17.40 1.80
CA ASN A 119 -17.82 17.69 2.90
C ASN A 119 -17.64 16.46 3.80
N ASP A 120 -16.41 16.12 4.19
CA ASP A 120 -16.07 14.98 5.08
C ASP A 120 -16.92 14.93 6.36
N SER A 121 -17.35 16.08 6.90
CA SER A 121 -18.23 16.14 8.09
C SER A 121 -19.60 15.48 7.89
N ILE A 122 -20.05 15.31 6.64
CA ILE A 122 -21.31 14.63 6.30
C ILE A 122 -21.17 13.11 6.51
N CYS A 123 -19.96 12.57 6.44
CA CYS A 123 -19.68 11.15 6.66
C CYS A 123 -19.72 10.77 8.16
N GLN A 124 -19.35 11.71 9.03
CA GLN A 124 -19.15 11.49 10.47
C GLN A 124 -20.35 10.84 11.20
N PRO A 125 -21.62 11.22 10.98
CA PRO A 125 -22.74 10.63 11.71
C PRO A 125 -22.88 9.10 11.54
N CYS A 126 -22.39 8.56 10.42
CA CYS A 126 -22.43 7.13 10.12
C CYS A 126 -21.06 6.45 10.30
N HIS A 127 -19.97 7.18 10.09
CA HIS A 127 -18.59 6.69 10.13
C HIS A 127 -17.81 7.23 11.32
N LEU A 128 -18.48 7.36 12.48
CA LEU A 128 -17.87 7.92 13.68
C LEU A 128 -16.58 7.21 14.10
N PRO A 129 -16.48 5.86 14.10
CA PRO A 129 -15.23 5.18 14.44
C PRO A 129 -14.07 5.54 13.52
N GLN A 130 -14.32 5.63 12.20
CA GLN A 130 -13.29 5.96 11.21
C GLN A 130 -12.86 7.43 11.32
N TYR A 131 -13.83 8.33 11.58
CA TYR A 131 -13.56 9.74 11.81
C TYR A 131 -12.72 9.94 13.07
N ASP A 132 -13.09 9.28 14.17
CA ASP A 132 -12.33 9.28 15.41
C ASP A 132 -10.92 8.70 15.24
N ALA A 133 -10.78 7.64 14.44
CA ALA A 133 -9.48 7.03 14.13
C ALA A 133 -8.58 8.00 13.35
N ILE A 134 -9.09 8.65 12.30
CA ILE A 134 -8.35 9.67 11.54
C ILE A 134 -7.97 10.87 12.42
N ASP A 135 -8.90 11.38 13.22
CA ASP A 135 -8.69 12.57 14.05
C ASP A 135 -7.60 12.33 15.12
N LYS A 136 -7.61 11.13 15.73
CA LYS A 136 -6.58 10.71 16.69
C LYS A 136 -5.31 10.18 16.02
N GLY A 137 -5.41 9.84 14.74
CA GLY A 137 -4.41 9.12 13.97
C GLY A 137 -3.19 9.95 13.66
N THR A 138 -2.02 9.36 13.88
CA THR A 138 -0.75 9.87 13.37
C THR A 138 -0.48 9.26 12.00
N GLY A 139 -0.02 10.05 11.03
CA GLY A 139 0.39 9.52 9.72
C GLY A 139 -0.02 10.41 8.55
N ARG A 140 0.08 9.85 7.33
CA ARG A 140 -0.31 10.56 6.10
C ARG A 140 -1.80 10.44 5.80
N HIS A 141 -2.42 9.31 6.12
CA HIS A 141 -3.83 9.06 5.85
C HIS A 141 -4.74 10.01 6.64
N SER A 142 -4.35 10.43 7.85
CA SER A 142 -5.12 11.42 8.62
C SER A 142 -5.16 12.82 8.02
N LYS A 143 -4.41 13.08 6.95
CA LYS A 143 -4.40 14.34 6.20
C LYS A 143 -5.18 14.25 4.89
N LEU A 144 -5.68 13.07 4.55
CA LEU A 144 -6.45 12.84 3.33
C LEU A 144 -7.94 13.05 3.63
N LYS A 145 -8.65 13.53 2.62
CA LYS A 145 -10.12 13.60 2.65
C LYS A 145 -10.71 12.23 2.36
N CYS A 146 -11.94 12.00 2.81
CA CYS A 146 -12.60 10.70 2.64
C CYS A 146 -12.79 10.34 1.15
N ASP A 147 -13.14 11.33 0.33
CA ASP A 147 -13.46 11.20 -1.10
C ASP A 147 -12.25 10.88 -1.99
N LEU A 148 -11.03 11.09 -1.49
CA LEU A 148 -9.81 10.74 -2.21
C LEU A 148 -9.66 9.22 -2.39
N CYS A 149 -10.05 8.47 -1.36
CA CYS A 149 -10.00 7.01 -1.35
C CYS A 149 -11.39 6.41 -1.63
N HIS A 150 -12.42 6.95 -0.99
CA HIS A 150 -13.81 6.55 -1.21
C HIS A 150 -14.44 7.37 -2.34
N VAL A 151 -14.00 7.09 -3.57
CA VAL A 151 -14.50 7.77 -4.79
C VAL A 151 -16.00 7.56 -5.00
N GLN A 152 -16.58 6.54 -4.37
CA GLN A 152 -17.99 6.25 -4.43
C GLN A 152 -18.47 5.70 -3.08
N HIS A 153 -19.60 6.19 -2.57
CA HIS A 153 -20.16 5.70 -1.32
C HIS A 153 -20.47 4.19 -1.40
N GLY A 154 -19.97 3.41 -0.44
CA GLY A 154 -20.06 1.94 -0.43
C GLY A 154 -18.99 1.23 -1.27
N TYR A 155 -18.02 1.95 -1.81
CA TYR A 155 -16.80 1.37 -2.41
C TYR A 155 -15.64 1.42 -1.40
N LEU A 156 -14.97 0.29 -1.23
CA LEU A 156 -13.73 0.17 -0.46
C LEU A 156 -12.58 0.03 -1.47
N PRO A 157 -11.61 0.96 -1.48
CA PRO A 157 -10.45 0.85 -2.35
C PRO A 157 -9.52 -0.27 -1.89
N SER A 158 -8.74 -0.82 -2.83
CA SER A 158 -7.65 -1.72 -2.46
C SER A 158 -6.46 -0.91 -1.95
N CYS A 159 -5.75 -1.44 -0.96
CA CYS A 159 -4.49 -0.85 -0.50
C CYS A 159 -3.48 -0.76 -1.66
N GLU A 160 -3.50 -1.76 -2.55
CA GLU A 160 -2.61 -1.89 -3.71
C GLU A 160 -2.84 -0.84 -4.79
N ASP A 161 -3.99 -0.16 -4.79
CA ASP A 161 -4.27 0.91 -5.74
C ASP A 161 -3.32 2.11 -5.57
N CYS A 162 -2.74 2.25 -4.36
CA CYS A 162 -1.79 3.31 -4.01
C CYS A 162 -0.45 2.78 -3.45
N HIS A 163 -0.47 1.63 -2.78
CA HIS A 163 0.67 1.04 -2.09
C HIS A 163 1.20 -0.20 -2.82
N GLY A 164 2.45 -0.56 -2.58
CA GLY A 164 2.99 -1.84 -3.02
C GLY A 164 2.74 -2.95 -1.99
N LEU A 165 3.03 -4.19 -2.38
CA LEU A 165 3.04 -5.34 -1.47
C LEU A 165 4.34 -5.36 -0.66
N PHE A 166 4.41 -4.54 0.40
CA PHE A 166 5.61 -4.40 1.24
C PHE A 166 6.01 -5.66 2.00
N HIS A 167 5.05 -6.56 2.26
CA HIS A 167 5.28 -7.87 2.87
C HIS A 167 5.44 -9.00 1.83
N GLY A 168 5.51 -8.67 0.53
CA GLY A 168 5.54 -9.65 -0.55
C GLY A 168 4.15 -10.17 -0.95
N SER A 169 4.10 -11.12 -1.87
CA SER A 169 2.84 -11.66 -2.42
C SER A 169 2.09 -12.61 -1.49
N ASP A 170 2.70 -13.01 -0.39
CA ASP A 170 2.16 -14.01 0.52
C ASP A 170 1.27 -13.40 1.62
N VAL A 171 1.31 -12.06 1.76
CA VAL A 171 0.51 -11.29 2.74
C VAL A 171 -0.20 -10.15 2.01
N THR A 172 -1.41 -10.44 1.51
CA THR A 172 -2.23 -9.49 0.72
C THR A 172 -3.39 -8.89 1.50
N GLU A 173 -3.84 -9.55 2.58
CA GLU A 173 -4.90 -9.06 3.46
C GLU A 173 -4.33 -7.98 4.40
N CYS A 174 -4.19 -6.77 3.87
CA CYS A 174 -3.53 -5.67 4.55
C CYS A 174 -4.29 -5.26 5.83
N ASP A 175 -5.62 -5.28 5.77
CA ASP A 175 -6.54 -4.82 6.81
C ASP A 175 -6.71 -5.79 7.99
N ASP A 176 -6.18 -7.01 7.87
CA ASP A 176 -6.07 -7.93 9.01
C ASP A 176 -5.15 -7.38 10.12
N CYS A 177 -4.20 -6.53 9.75
CA CYS A 177 -3.21 -5.96 10.65
C CYS A 177 -3.20 -4.43 10.64
N HIS A 178 -3.44 -3.80 9.48
CA HIS A 178 -3.38 -2.36 9.30
C HIS A 178 -4.79 -1.78 9.18
N ASP A 179 -5.21 -0.96 10.14
CA ASP A 179 -6.42 -0.15 9.92
C ASP A 179 -6.16 0.83 8.75
N PRO A 180 -6.95 0.80 7.66
CA PRO A 180 -6.74 1.69 6.51
C PRO A 180 -6.79 3.18 6.86
N HIS A 181 -7.45 3.55 7.95
CA HIS A 181 -7.56 4.93 8.43
C HIS A 181 -6.37 5.35 9.30
N VAL A 182 -5.72 4.39 9.95
CA VAL A 182 -4.50 4.59 10.78
C VAL A 182 -3.48 3.45 10.57
N PRO A 183 -2.90 3.28 9.36
CA PRO A 183 -2.16 2.06 9.02
C PRO A 183 -0.88 1.83 9.83
N GLU A 184 -0.31 2.89 10.42
CA GLU A 184 0.88 2.81 11.26
C GLU A 184 0.57 2.32 12.69
N SER A 185 -0.71 2.32 13.10
CA SER A 185 -1.15 1.97 14.45
C SER A 185 -1.41 0.47 14.58
N ILE A 186 -0.37 -0.34 14.39
CA ILE A 186 -0.46 -1.80 14.56
C ILE A 186 -0.09 -2.15 16.00
N GLU A 187 -0.90 -2.96 16.65
CA GLU A 187 -0.57 -3.57 17.93
C GLU A 187 -0.37 -5.08 17.73
N PHE A 188 0.83 -5.57 18.05
CA PHE A 188 1.08 -7.01 18.13
C PHE A 188 1.06 -7.46 19.59
N ASP A 189 0.53 -8.66 19.85
CA ASP A 189 0.82 -9.36 21.10
C ASP A 189 2.26 -9.88 21.07
N TYR A 190 3.18 -9.00 21.43
CA TYR A 190 4.61 -9.27 21.47
C TYR A 190 4.97 -10.44 22.40
N GLY A 191 4.12 -10.78 23.38
CA GLY A 191 4.33 -11.93 24.26
C GLY A 191 4.01 -13.27 23.60
N ASN A 192 3.36 -13.27 22.44
CA ASN A 192 2.96 -14.46 21.72
C ASN A 192 3.79 -14.66 20.44
N ASN A 193 4.82 -15.50 20.53
CA ASN A 193 5.67 -15.84 19.38
C ASN A 193 4.88 -16.45 18.19
N SER A 194 3.69 -17.01 18.39
CA SER A 194 2.90 -17.57 17.28
C SER A 194 2.41 -16.50 16.30
N GLU A 195 2.22 -15.25 16.75
CA GLU A 195 1.86 -14.16 15.84
C GLU A 195 3.00 -13.85 14.88
N CYS A 196 4.25 -13.84 15.37
CA CYS A 196 5.43 -13.66 14.54
C CYS A 196 5.60 -14.83 13.56
N ALA A 197 5.28 -16.06 14.00
CA ALA A 197 5.41 -17.28 13.22
C ALA A 197 4.56 -17.29 11.94
N ARG A 198 3.46 -16.53 11.90
CA ARG A 198 2.59 -16.41 10.73
C ARG A 198 3.35 -15.98 9.48
N CYS A 199 4.33 -15.09 9.65
CA CYS A 199 5.15 -14.55 8.55
C CYS A 199 6.61 -15.01 8.64
N HIS A 200 7.12 -15.26 9.85
CA HIS A 200 8.51 -15.66 10.08
C HIS A 200 8.66 -17.18 10.31
N HIS A 201 7.80 -18.00 9.70
CA HIS A 201 7.81 -19.45 9.90
C HIS A 201 9.19 -20.08 9.60
N THR A 202 9.89 -19.61 8.56
CA THR A 202 11.24 -20.07 8.19
C THR A 202 12.26 -19.81 9.30
N VAL A 203 12.12 -18.73 10.07
CA VAL A 203 13.01 -18.47 11.21
C VAL A 203 12.82 -19.54 12.27
N ILE A 204 11.58 -19.86 12.58
CA ILE A 204 11.23 -20.79 13.66
C ILE A 204 11.52 -22.23 13.26
N GLU A 205 11.06 -22.65 12.09
CA GLU A 205 11.12 -24.04 11.65
C GLU A 205 12.48 -24.41 11.05
N GLU A 206 13.17 -23.47 10.40
CA GLU A 206 14.43 -23.76 9.72
C GLU A 206 15.63 -23.15 10.44
N THR A 207 15.60 -21.85 10.73
CA THR A 207 16.78 -21.16 11.26
C THR A 207 17.14 -21.64 12.66
N PHE A 208 16.19 -21.69 13.59
CA PHE A 208 16.45 -22.20 14.94
C PHE A 208 16.69 -23.71 14.99
N ALA A 209 16.26 -24.46 13.97
CA ALA A 209 16.52 -25.90 13.87
C ALA A 209 17.95 -26.23 13.43
N ARG A 210 18.66 -25.29 12.77
CA ARG A 210 20.06 -25.48 12.33
C ARG A 210 21.02 -25.64 13.50
N GLU A 211 20.97 -24.70 14.44
CA GLU A 211 21.83 -24.67 15.62
C GLU A 211 21.02 -24.10 16.79
N HIS A 212 20.76 -24.93 17.81
CA HIS A 212 19.94 -24.50 18.93
C HIS A 212 20.76 -23.61 19.88
N THR A 213 20.67 -22.30 19.67
CA THR A 213 21.25 -21.30 20.57
C THR A 213 20.22 -20.84 21.61
N LYS A 214 20.70 -20.18 22.66
CA LYS A 214 19.82 -19.57 23.68
C LYS A 214 18.86 -18.52 23.10
N HIS A 215 19.11 -18.00 21.90
CA HIS A 215 18.20 -17.04 21.26
C HIS A 215 16.89 -17.70 20.83
N ALA A 216 16.90 -19.01 20.52
CA ALA A 216 15.68 -19.78 20.22
C ALA A 216 14.75 -19.94 21.44
N ASP A 217 15.31 -19.81 22.65
CA ASP A 217 14.56 -19.89 23.92
C ASP A 217 13.95 -18.52 24.31
N LEU A 218 14.35 -17.44 23.67
CA LEU A 218 13.86 -16.08 23.97
C LEU A 218 12.56 -15.80 23.23
N SER A 219 11.72 -14.95 23.81
CA SER A 219 10.59 -14.41 23.08
C SER A 219 11.07 -13.39 22.03
N CYS A 220 10.40 -13.35 20.88
CA CYS A 220 10.79 -12.50 19.76
C CYS A 220 10.89 -11.01 20.17
N TYR A 221 10.02 -10.54 21.07
CA TYR A 221 10.02 -9.14 21.53
C TYR A 221 11.28 -8.71 22.27
N MET A 222 12.04 -9.67 22.83
CA MET A 222 13.28 -9.37 23.54
C MET A 222 14.32 -8.75 22.60
N CYS A 223 14.24 -9.03 21.31
CA CYS A 223 15.11 -8.47 20.28
C CYS A 223 14.34 -7.59 19.28
N HIS A 224 13.04 -7.84 19.09
CA HIS A 224 12.15 -7.13 18.17
C HIS A 224 11.06 -6.39 18.96
N PRO A 225 11.40 -5.28 19.63
CA PRO A 225 10.47 -4.59 20.52
C PRO A 225 9.29 -3.95 19.78
N LEU A 226 9.48 -3.65 18.50
CA LEU A 226 8.46 -3.14 17.58
C LEU A 226 8.57 -3.89 16.26
N HIS A 227 7.44 -4.00 15.54
CA HIS A 227 7.42 -4.67 14.24
C HIS A 227 8.33 -3.92 13.25
N ALA A 228 9.14 -4.67 12.49
CA ALA A 228 10.21 -4.14 11.64
C ALA A 228 11.35 -3.39 12.35
N GLU A 229 11.42 -3.44 13.69
CA GLU A 229 12.57 -2.95 14.46
C GLU A 229 13.37 -4.11 15.06
N THR A 230 14.67 -3.90 15.28
CA THR A 230 15.57 -4.89 15.88
C THR A 230 16.61 -4.20 16.73
N LEU A 231 16.83 -4.72 17.94
CA LEU A 231 17.90 -4.25 18.82
C LEU A 231 19.28 -4.56 18.25
N MET A 232 20.28 -3.81 18.72
CA MET A 232 21.67 -4.03 18.32
C MET A 232 22.27 -5.13 19.19
N CYS A 233 23.16 -5.96 18.63
CA CYS A 233 23.83 -7.01 19.40
C CYS A 233 24.53 -6.45 20.65
N ILE A 234 25.11 -5.26 20.52
CA ILE A 234 25.87 -4.57 21.57
C ILE A 234 25.02 -4.07 22.73
N ASP A 235 23.70 -4.03 22.57
CA ASP A 235 22.79 -3.65 23.65
C ASP A 235 22.74 -4.74 24.75
N CYS A 236 23.10 -5.98 24.39
CA CYS A 236 23.10 -7.15 25.28
C CYS A 236 24.48 -7.83 25.38
N HIS A 237 25.29 -7.83 24.32
CA HIS A 237 26.54 -8.56 24.23
C HIS A 237 27.76 -7.64 24.11
N PRO A 238 28.83 -7.85 24.90
CA PRO A 238 30.08 -7.15 24.68
C PRO A 238 30.74 -7.62 23.37
N GLY A 239 31.33 -6.69 22.61
CA GLY A 239 32.18 -7.03 21.47
C GLY A 239 33.46 -7.73 21.89
N HIS A 240 34.06 -8.50 20.98
CA HIS A 240 35.34 -9.18 21.23
C HIS A 240 36.52 -8.21 21.29
N SER A 241 36.38 -7.03 20.70
CA SER A 241 37.33 -5.91 20.82
C SER A 241 36.62 -4.58 21.09
N THR A 242 37.37 -3.63 21.64
CA THR A 242 36.83 -2.32 22.03
C THR A 242 36.44 -1.53 20.79
N GLY A 243 35.21 -1.02 20.76
CA GLY A 243 34.72 -0.19 19.66
C GLY A 243 34.15 -0.97 18.47
N MET A 244 33.98 -2.30 18.59
CA MET A 244 33.24 -3.09 17.60
C MET A 244 31.83 -2.54 17.40
N SER A 245 31.45 -2.36 16.14
CA SER A 245 30.11 -1.99 15.72
C SER A 245 29.27 -3.21 15.36
N MET A 246 27.96 -3.02 15.24
CA MET A 246 27.04 -4.05 14.73
C MET A 246 27.45 -4.60 13.35
N ARG A 247 28.10 -3.77 12.51
CA ARG A 247 28.60 -4.23 11.21
C ARG A 247 29.70 -5.27 11.39
N ASP A 248 30.59 -5.06 12.35
CA ASP A 248 31.70 -5.95 12.62
C ASP A 248 31.19 -7.28 13.20
N CYS A 249 30.17 -7.24 14.07
CA CYS A 249 29.50 -8.45 14.56
C CYS A 249 28.95 -9.29 13.40
N ARG A 250 28.24 -8.65 12.45
CA ARG A 250 27.60 -9.34 11.32
C ARG A 250 28.56 -9.82 10.24
N ASN A 251 29.83 -9.45 10.29
CA ASN A 251 30.83 -10.02 9.38
C ASN A 251 31.04 -11.51 9.63
N CYS A 252 30.81 -11.96 10.87
CA CYS A 252 30.97 -13.36 11.29
C CYS A 252 29.66 -13.96 11.82
N HIS A 253 28.90 -13.19 12.63
CA HIS A 253 27.61 -13.60 13.18
C HIS A 253 26.48 -13.10 12.29
N ARG A 254 26.35 -13.67 11.10
CA ARG A 254 25.41 -13.18 10.07
C ARG A 254 23.95 -13.36 10.43
N ILE A 255 23.63 -14.34 11.26
CA ILE A 255 22.27 -14.69 11.62
C ILE A 255 22.11 -14.51 13.14
N GLY A 256 21.49 -13.40 13.56
CA GLY A 256 21.30 -13.08 14.98
C GLY A 256 20.47 -14.11 15.77
N HIS A 257 19.66 -14.91 15.07
CA HIS A 257 18.90 -16.02 15.63
C HIS A 257 19.78 -17.24 16.01
N VAL A 258 20.92 -17.41 15.31
CA VAL A 258 21.88 -18.49 15.54
C VAL A 258 23.32 -17.95 15.52
N PRO A 259 23.70 -17.06 16.46
CA PRO A 259 24.98 -16.37 16.40
C PRO A 259 26.19 -17.30 16.51
N THR A 260 26.02 -18.54 16.97
CA THR A 260 27.11 -19.54 16.98
C THR A 260 27.42 -20.13 15.61
N ASP A 261 26.53 -19.95 14.63
CA ASP A 261 26.79 -20.30 13.23
C ASP A 261 27.69 -19.21 12.62
N ILE A 262 29.00 -19.42 12.71
CA ILE A 262 30.02 -18.45 12.24
C ILE A 262 30.11 -18.51 10.71
N LEU A 263 29.55 -17.50 10.07
CA LEU A 263 29.53 -17.33 8.63
C LEU A 263 30.19 -16.01 8.26
N TYR A 264 31.28 -16.07 7.52
CA TYR A 264 31.96 -14.88 6.98
C TYR A 264 32.09 -14.94 5.46
N SER A 265 32.45 -13.81 4.85
CA SER A 265 32.70 -13.76 3.42
C SER A 265 34.07 -14.36 3.11
N PRO A 266 34.20 -15.28 2.14
CA PRO A 266 35.51 -15.76 1.70
C PRO A 266 36.28 -14.70 0.89
N ASP A 267 35.65 -13.57 0.55
CA ASP A 267 36.32 -12.46 -0.12
C ASP A 267 37.24 -11.70 0.84
N SER A 268 38.54 -11.70 0.53
CA SER A 268 39.55 -11.02 1.32
C SER A 268 39.46 -9.50 1.26
N ALA A 269 38.66 -8.92 0.35
CA ALA A 269 38.29 -7.51 0.38
C ALA A 269 37.30 -7.20 1.52
N GLU A 270 36.48 -8.18 1.92
CA GLU A 270 35.44 -8.03 2.95
C GLU A 270 35.90 -8.52 4.32
N THR A 271 36.56 -9.68 4.38
CA THR A 271 37.01 -10.31 5.62
C THR A 271 38.53 -10.28 5.70
N LYS A 272 39.06 -9.34 6.50
CA LYS A 272 40.50 -9.18 6.74
C LYS A 272 41.00 -10.07 7.87
N SER A 273 42.22 -10.58 7.76
CA SER A 273 42.86 -11.44 8.78
C SER A 273 42.88 -10.80 10.16
N GLY A 274 42.95 -9.46 10.22
CA GLY A 274 42.85 -8.68 11.45
C GLY A 274 41.60 -8.99 12.29
N LEU A 275 40.47 -9.33 11.66
CA LEU A 275 39.23 -9.70 12.33
C LEU A 275 39.32 -11.09 12.99
N CYS A 276 40.18 -11.97 12.47
CA CYS A 276 40.36 -13.32 12.99
C CYS A 276 41.27 -13.33 14.23
N VAL A 277 42.19 -12.37 14.36
CA VAL A 277 43.24 -12.34 15.40
C VAL A 277 42.66 -12.31 16.81
N ASP A 278 41.52 -11.66 17.00
CA ASP A 278 40.85 -11.56 18.31
C ASP A 278 40.54 -12.95 18.91
N CYS A 279 40.27 -13.95 18.07
CA CYS A 279 40.05 -15.34 18.49
C CYS A 279 41.24 -16.27 18.15
N HIS A 280 41.97 -15.96 17.08
CA HIS A 280 43.03 -16.79 16.51
C HIS A 280 44.41 -16.14 16.60
N ALA A 281 44.70 -15.47 17.73
CA ALA A 281 45.99 -14.80 17.95
C ALA A 281 47.20 -15.73 17.77
N LYS A 282 47.09 -17.00 18.21
CA LYS A 282 48.18 -17.98 18.09
C LYS A 282 48.55 -18.27 16.63
N PRO A 283 47.67 -18.82 15.77
CA PRO A 283 48.04 -19.08 14.37
C PRO A 283 48.38 -17.80 13.60
N PHE A 284 47.74 -16.66 13.90
CA PHE A 284 48.11 -15.38 13.30
C PHE A 284 49.56 -14.99 13.62
N ASN A 285 49.95 -15.03 14.91
CA ASN A 285 51.31 -14.69 15.32
C ASN A 285 52.32 -15.70 14.76
N THR A 286 52.01 -17.00 14.77
CA THR A 286 52.86 -18.02 14.13
C THR A 286 53.14 -17.67 12.67
N MET A 287 52.10 -17.31 11.91
CA MET A 287 52.25 -16.94 10.50
C MET A 287 53.03 -15.63 10.33
N TYR A 288 52.66 -14.61 11.10
CA TYR A 288 53.22 -13.27 10.99
C TYR A 288 54.70 -13.20 11.39
N GLU A 289 55.12 -13.98 12.37
CA GLU A 289 56.50 -14.06 12.88
C GLU A 289 57.38 -15.03 12.09
N SER A 290 56.78 -15.90 11.26
CA SER A 290 57.53 -16.84 10.41
C SER A 290 58.20 -16.16 9.20
N GLU A 291 59.08 -16.91 8.53
CA GLU A 291 59.64 -16.56 7.21
C GLU A 291 58.76 -17.05 6.04
N SER A 292 57.55 -17.55 6.31
CA SER A 292 56.62 -18.04 5.29
C SER A 292 56.05 -16.90 4.45
N GLU A 293 56.02 -17.05 3.12
CA GLU A 293 55.36 -16.11 2.21
C GLU A 293 53.83 -16.07 2.41
N HIS A 294 53.25 -17.10 3.04
CA HIS A 294 51.83 -17.11 3.39
C HIS A 294 51.44 -15.98 4.35
N ARG A 295 52.41 -15.33 5.03
CA ARG A 295 52.15 -14.14 5.88
C ARG A 295 51.53 -12.94 5.15
N TYR A 296 51.59 -12.91 3.82
CA TYR A 296 51.00 -11.88 2.99
C TYR A 296 49.63 -12.26 2.41
N ILE A 297 49.14 -13.46 2.71
CA ILE A 297 47.84 -13.98 2.28
C ILE A 297 46.83 -13.75 3.41
N GLU A 298 45.62 -13.36 3.04
CA GLU A 298 44.54 -13.16 4.01
C GLU A 298 43.97 -14.52 4.44
N CYS A 299 43.64 -14.69 5.73
CA CYS A 299 43.21 -15.98 6.28
C CYS A 299 42.07 -16.62 5.48
N VAL A 300 41.12 -15.83 5.00
CA VAL A 300 39.94 -16.34 4.27
C VAL A 300 40.25 -16.95 2.90
N GLU A 301 41.41 -16.65 2.33
CA GLU A 301 41.84 -17.26 1.06
C GLU A 301 42.21 -18.74 1.26
N CYS A 302 42.68 -19.09 2.47
CA CYS A 302 42.96 -20.48 2.86
C CYS A 302 41.84 -21.12 3.68
N HIS A 303 41.05 -20.29 4.38
CA HIS A 303 39.93 -20.68 5.22
C HIS A 303 38.63 -20.06 4.68
N PRO A 304 38.05 -20.59 3.60
CA PRO A 304 36.86 -19.99 2.98
C PRO A 304 35.58 -20.22 3.79
N ILE A 305 35.60 -21.19 4.71
CA ILE A 305 34.51 -21.52 5.63
C ILE A 305 35.13 -21.71 7.01
N HIS A 306 34.46 -21.20 8.05
CA HIS A 306 34.94 -21.34 9.43
C HIS A 306 35.17 -22.81 9.78
N ASP A 307 36.27 -23.09 10.49
CA ASP A 307 36.73 -24.45 10.83
C ASP A 307 37.11 -25.36 9.63
N THR A 308 37.38 -24.77 8.47
CA THR A 308 37.87 -25.51 7.30
C THR A 308 39.15 -24.91 6.76
N THR A 309 39.91 -25.70 6.00
CA THR A 309 41.11 -25.30 5.28
C THR A 309 41.03 -25.84 3.85
N ILE A 310 41.51 -25.08 2.88
CA ILE A 310 41.81 -25.62 1.55
C ILE A 310 43.03 -26.56 1.63
N VAL A 311 43.16 -27.44 0.64
CA VAL A 311 44.35 -28.28 0.48
C VAL A 311 45.43 -27.54 -0.32
N CYS A 312 46.70 -27.85 -0.07
CA CYS A 312 47.85 -27.12 -0.64
C CYS A 312 47.85 -27.12 -2.18
N GLU A 313 47.37 -28.20 -2.79
CA GLU A 313 47.33 -28.43 -4.23
C GLU A 313 46.39 -27.48 -4.98
N VAL A 314 45.51 -26.78 -4.26
CA VAL A 314 44.65 -25.73 -4.85
C VAL A 314 45.49 -24.56 -5.37
N CYS A 315 46.60 -24.25 -4.71
CA CYS A 315 47.46 -23.10 -5.05
C CYS A 315 48.85 -23.52 -5.55
N HIS A 316 49.35 -24.66 -5.08
CA HIS A 316 50.73 -25.10 -5.35
C HIS A 316 50.77 -26.22 -6.39
N THR A 317 51.74 -26.14 -7.30
CA THR A 317 52.08 -27.23 -8.23
C THR A 317 53.46 -27.75 -7.90
N MET A 318 53.56 -29.01 -7.48
CA MET A 318 54.80 -29.57 -6.97
C MET A 318 55.68 -30.13 -8.08
N GLY A 319 56.97 -29.81 -8.02
CA GLY A 319 57.98 -30.45 -8.87
C GLY A 319 58.22 -31.91 -8.45
N PRO A 320 58.77 -32.75 -9.34
CA PRO A 320 58.98 -34.18 -9.08
C PRO A 320 59.95 -34.50 -7.90
N SER A 321 60.61 -33.49 -7.34
CA SER A 321 61.54 -33.59 -6.20
C SER A 321 60.86 -33.45 -4.83
N HIS A 322 59.63 -32.96 -4.78
CA HIS A 322 58.86 -32.78 -3.54
C HIS A 322 57.69 -33.76 -3.51
N GLY A 323 57.51 -34.45 -2.39
CA GLY A 323 56.40 -35.39 -2.19
C GLY A 323 55.05 -34.68 -2.02
N THR A 324 53.96 -35.43 -2.14
CA THR A 324 52.58 -34.93 -1.99
C THR A 324 52.07 -34.92 -0.55
N GLU A 325 52.85 -35.46 0.40
CA GLU A 325 52.50 -35.48 1.82
C GLU A 325 53.16 -34.32 2.55
N CYS A 326 52.65 -33.10 2.35
CA CYS A 326 53.24 -31.88 2.89
C CYS A 326 53.40 -31.92 4.42
N VAL A 327 52.38 -32.46 5.11
CA VAL A 327 52.34 -32.54 6.58
C VAL A 327 53.34 -33.54 7.18
N ALA A 328 53.99 -34.36 6.34
CA ALA A 328 55.06 -35.25 6.80
C ALA A 328 56.38 -34.50 7.05
N CYS A 329 56.55 -33.33 6.44
CA CYS A 329 57.76 -32.51 6.54
C CYS A 329 57.49 -31.10 7.10
N HIS A 330 56.27 -30.61 6.98
CA HIS A 330 55.86 -29.28 7.44
C HIS A 330 54.70 -29.40 8.44
N ASP A 331 54.78 -28.73 9.58
CA ASP A 331 53.72 -28.81 10.60
C ASP A 331 52.45 -28.06 10.17
N SER A 332 52.59 -26.92 9.50
CA SER A 332 51.46 -26.15 8.98
C SER A 332 51.87 -25.23 7.81
N ALA A 333 50.89 -24.71 7.07
CA ALA A 333 51.14 -23.66 6.08
C ALA A 333 51.60 -22.33 6.72
N HIS A 334 51.32 -22.12 8.01
CA HIS A 334 51.63 -20.87 8.71
C HIS A 334 53.13 -20.69 8.94
N ASP A 335 53.93 -21.76 8.98
CA ASP A 335 55.36 -21.71 9.32
C ASP A 335 56.25 -22.46 8.33
N THR A 336 55.72 -22.80 7.14
CA THR A 336 56.50 -23.37 6.04
C THR A 336 57.58 -22.40 5.57
N ILE A 337 58.85 -22.80 5.75
CA ILE A 337 60.01 -22.12 5.18
C ILE A 337 60.26 -22.68 3.76
N PRO A 338 60.69 -21.85 2.78
CA PRO A 338 60.97 -22.26 1.41
C PRO A 338 61.96 -23.43 1.23
#